data_AF-A0A4Q3N1P6-F1
#
_entry.id   AF-A0A4Q3N1P6-F1
#
_cell.length_a   1.000
_cell.length_b   1.000
_cell.length_c   1.000
_cell.angle_alpha   90.00
_cell.angle_beta   90.00
_cell.angle_gamma   90.00
#
_symmetry.space_group_name_H-M   'P 1'
#
loop_
_entity.id
_entity.type
_entity.pdbx_description
1 polymer ?
#
loop_
_entity_poly.entity_id
_entity_poly.type
_entity_poly.pdbx_seq_one_letter_code
_entity_poly.pdbx_strand_id
1 'polypeptide(L)'
;MKMYITKRFRLLTAAVAVTLFSCNKDLPDAVPIPSTPPSGATILETLNDPNYSFLKAAVTRASSVPSPTGTLTTLLGDKTRVFTFFAPDDNAFKASLPLLGVPADISSLNFFRPGQLDTIIKYHLIGGQKYTAAAI
;
A
#
# COMPACT_ATOMS: atom_id res chain seq x y z
N MET A 1 -22.88 78.91 19.43
CA MET A 1 -23.43 77.59 19.05
C MET A 1 -24.41 77.78 17.91
N LYS A 2 -24.10 77.29 16.70
CA LYS A 2 -25.01 77.27 15.53
C LYS A 2 -24.82 75.93 14.82
N MET A 3 -25.92 75.22 14.67
CA MET A 3 -26.04 73.89 14.07
C MET A 3 -26.45 74.05 12.61
N TYR A 4 -25.77 73.38 11.67
CA TYR A 4 -26.32 73.13 10.32
C TYR A 4 -25.89 71.76 9.78
N ILE A 5 -26.90 70.91 9.63
CA ILE A 5 -26.95 69.65 8.89
C ILE A 5 -26.72 69.92 7.39
N THR A 6 -25.97 69.08 6.68
CA THR A 6 -26.28 68.76 5.26
C THR A 6 -25.81 67.36 4.88
N LYS A 7 -26.78 66.47 4.64
CA LYS A 7 -26.66 65.20 3.91
C LYS A 7 -25.98 65.43 2.56
N ARG A 8 -24.90 64.72 2.23
CA ARG A 8 -24.68 64.14 0.88
C ARG A 8 -23.93 62.81 0.98
N PHE A 9 -24.75 61.79 1.17
CA PHE A 9 -24.56 60.41 0.78
C PHE A 9 -24.04 60.31 -0.67
N ARG A 10 -22.78 59.92 -0.85
CA ARG A 10 -22.24 59.29 -2.06
C ARG A 10 -21.48 58.06 -1.56
N LEU A 11 -22.13 56.93 -1.32
CA LEU A 11 -22.55 55.95 -2.33
C LEU A 11 -21.36 55.49 -3.19
N LEU A 12 -20.32 54.94 -2.53
CA LEU A 12 -19.22 54.24 -3.21
C LEU A 12 -18.50 53.15 -2.38
N THR A 13 -19.02 52.81 -1.21
CA THR A 13 -18.41 51.80 -0.30
C THR A 13 -19.35 50.61 -0.09
N ALA A 14 -19.89 50.02 -1.18
CA ALA A 14 -20.81 48.88 -1.08
C ALA A 14 -20.38 47.66 -1.92
N ALA A 15 -19.20 47.67 -2.54
CA ALA A 15 -18.75 46.57 -3.42
C ALA A 15 -17.63 45.69 -2.84
N VAL A 16 -17.08 46.02 -1.65
CA VAL A 16 -15.94 45.29 -1.06
C VAL A 16 -16.38 44.26 0.00
N ALA A 17 -17.64 44.29 0.46
CA ALA A 17 -18.11 43.47 1.58
C ALA A 17 -18.61 42.06 1.21
N VAL A 18 -18.64 41.68 -0.07
CA VAL A 18 -19.33 40.46 -0.54
C VAL A 18 -18.38 39.28 -0.82
N THR A 19 -17.06 39.48 -0.83
CA THR A 19 -16.10 38.42 -1.21
C THR A 19 -15.57 37.57 -0.04
N LEU A 20 -16.05 37.76 1.19
CA LEU A 20 -15.57 36.99 2.36
C LEU A 20 -16.52 35.86 2.80
N PHE A 21 -17.62 35.62 2.09
CA PHE A 21 -18.36 34.35 2.22
C PHE A 21 -17.63 33.25 1.43
N SER A 22 -16.35 33.02 1.75
CA SER A 22 -15.75 31.72 1.48
C SER A 22 -16.44 30.75 2.42
N CYS A 23 -17.33 29.92 1.88
CA CYS A 23 -17.87 28.79 2.62
C CYS A 23 -16.72 27.84 2.95
N ASN A 24 -15.99 28.09 4.05
CA ASN A 24 -15.25 27.06 4.75
C ASN A 24 -16.27 26.04 5.24
N LYS A 25 -16.67 25.13 4.36
CA LYS A 25 -17.11 23.82 4.80
C LYS A 25 -15.87 23.20 5.39
N ASP A 26 -15.72 23.30 6.71
CA ASP A 26 -14.70 22.54 7.43
C ASP A 26 -14.81 21.09 6.95
N LEU A 27 -13.74 20.62 6.29
CA LEU A 27 -13.68 19.22 5.92
C LEU A 27 -13.74 18.45 7.23
N PRO A 28 -14.61 17.44 7.35
CA PRO A 28 -14.60 16.61 8.53
C PRO A 28 -13.18 16.10 8.74
N ASP A 29 -12.65 16.24 9.96
CA ASP A 29 -11.35 15.71 10.31
C ASP A 29 -11.28 14.24 9.89
N ALA A 30 -10.17 13.86 9.26
CA ALA A 30 -9.96 12.47 8.84
C ALA A 30 -9.99 11.59 10.09
N VAL A 31 -11.11 10.91 10.32
CA VAL A 31 -11.21 9.93 11.40
C VAL A 31 -10.25 8.79 11.05
N PRO A 32 -9.26 8.47 11.90
CA PRO A 32 -8.39 7.33 11.65
C PRO A 32 -9.25 6.09 11.51
N ILE A 33 -9.12 5.38 10.39
CA ILE A 33 -9.78 4.09 10.22
C ILE A 33 -9.16 3.17 11.28
N PRO A 34 -9.93 2.68 12.27
CA PRO A 34 -9.38 1.78 13.27
C PRO A 34 -8.93 0.51 12.53
N SER A 35 -7.62 0.34 12.39
CA SER A 35 -7.04 -0.88 11.85
C SER A 35 -7.21 -1.98 12.89
N THR A 36 -8.27 -2.76 12.76
CA THR A 36 -8.39 -4.01 13.52
C THR A 36 -7.21 -4.91 13.14
N PRO A 37 -6.50 -5.50 14.12
CA PRO A 37 -5.46 -6.48 13.82
C PRO A 37 -6.04 -7.56 12.91
N PRO A 38 -5.33 -7.96 11.84
CA PRO A 38 -5.83 -9.00 10.95
C PRO A 38 -6.08 -10.27 11.77
N SER A 39 -7.34 -10.71 11.82
CA SER A 39 -7.71 -12.02 12.35
C SER A 39 -7.65 -13.05 11.22
N GLY A 40 -7.06 -14.21 11.48
CA GLY A 40 -6.93 -15.29 10.50
C GLY A 40 -5.51 -15.83 10.34
N ALA A 41 -5.27 -16.51 9.23
CA ALA A 41 -3.96 -17.03 8.84
C ALA A 41 -3.05 -15.88 8.38
N THR A 42 -1.76 -16.03 8.65
CA THR A 42 -0.70 -15.16 8.11
C THR A 42 -0.51 -15.39 6.62
N ILE A 43 0.13 -14.43 5.94
CA ILE A 43 0.48 -14.59 4.53
C ILE A 43 1.35 -15.83 4.34
N LEU A 44 2.33 -16.04 5.22
CA LEU A 44 3.19 -17.23 5.15
C LEU A 44 2.41 -18.55 5.30
N GLU A 45 1.39 -18.57 6.16
CA GLU A 45 0.50 -19.74 6.30
C GLU A 45 -0.36 -19.97 5.05
N THR A 46 -0.84 -18.90 4.40
CA THR A 46 -1.59 -19.00 3.13
C THR A 46 -0.75 -19.57 1.99
N LEU A 47 0.56 -19.33 1.98
CA LEU A 47 1.48 -19.91 0.98
C LEU A 47 1.64 -21.44 1.09
N ASN A 48 1.03 -22.09 2.07
CA ASN A 48 0.98 -23.55 2.14
C ASN A 48 0.02 -24.19 1.12
N ASP A 49 -0.82 -23.40 0.44
CA ASP A 49 -1.66 -23.88 -0.66
C ASP A 49 -0.79 -24.41 -1.83
N PRO A 50 -1.14 -25.56 -2.43
CA PRO A 50 -0.37 -26.15 -3.52
C PRO A 50 -0.26 -25.26 -4.77
N ASN A 51 -1.14 -24.27 -4.96
CA ASN A 51 -1.07 -23.33 -6.08
C ASN A 51 0.02 -22.26 -5.93
N TYR A 52 0.67 -22.16 -4.76
CA TYR A 52 1.73 -21.19 -4.47
C TYR A 52 3.07 -21.87 -4.16
N SER A 53 3.30 -23.09 -4.65
CA SER A 53 4.51 -23.85 -4.37
C SER A 53 5.78 -23.12 -4.82
N PHE A 54 5.77 -22.49 -6.00
CA PHE A 54 6.87 -21.69 -6.51
C PHE A 54 7.11 -20.44 -5.66
N LEU A 55 6.04 -19.74 -5.30
CA LEU A 55 6.11 -18.53 -4.49
C LEU A 55 6.68 -18.82 -3.10
N LYS A 56 6.22 -19.90 -2.45
CA LYS A 56 6.71 -20.33 -1.14
C LYS A 56 8.19 -20.68 -1.19
N ALA A 57 8.63 -21.41 -2.22
CA ALA A 57 10.04 -21.72 -2.40
C ALA A 57 10.89 -20.44 -2.62
N ALA A 58 10.38 -19.50 -3.41
CA ALA A 58 11.04 -18.22 -3.66
C ALA A 58 11.18 -17.40 -2.36
N VAL A 59 10.10 -17.28 -1.56
CA VAL A 59 10.10 -16.60 -0.25
C VAL A 59 11.09 -17.27 0.72
N THR A 60 11.10 -18.59 0.77
CA THR A 60 12.02 -19.36 1.64
C THR A 60 13.47 -19.11 1.25
N ARG A 61 13.79 -19.17 -0.05
CA ARG A 61 15.15 -18.91 -0.55
C ARG A 61 15.57 -17.47 -0.31
N ALA A 62 14.70 -16.50 -0.59
CA ALA A 62 14.96 -15.09 -0.35
C ALA A 62 15.21 -14.78 1.14
N SER A 63 14.55 -15.51 2.05
CA SER A 63 14.71 -15.37 3.49
C SER A 63 16.08 -15.82 4.03
N SER A 64 16.93 -16.38 3.18
CA SER A 64 18.34 -16.67 3.53
C SER A 64 19.21 -15.40 3.57
N VAL A 65 18.69 -14.26 3.11
CA VAL A 65 19.38 -12.96 3.21
C VAL A 65 18.92 -12.23 4.47
N PRO A 66 19.84 -11.88 5.38
CA PRO A 66 19.50 -11.05 6.53
C PRO A 66 19.14 -9.63 6.08
N SER A 67 18.15 -9.04 6.73
CA SER A 67 17.70 -7.66 6.50
C SER A 67 17.57 -6.96 7.85
N PRO A 68 17.85 -5.64 7.95
CA PRO A 68 17.69 -4.89 9.20
C PRO A 68 16.25 -4.95 9.76
N THR A 69 15.28 -5.18 8.88
CA THR A 69 13.85 -5.26 9.19
C THR A 69 13.36 -6.69 9.46
N GLY A 70 14.24 -7.70 9.40
CA GLY A 70 13.87 -9.13 9.46
C GLY A 70 13.76 -9.79 8.09
N THR A 71 13.81 -11.13 8.07
CA THR A 71 13.68 -11.94 6.84
C THR A 71 12.23 -11.96 6.34
N LEU A 72 12.02 -12.30 5.07
CA LEU A 72 10.66 -12.37 4.49
C LEU A 72 9.75 -13.38 5.21
N THR A 73 10.25 -14.55 5.59
CA THR A 73 9.47 -15.52 6.38
C THR A 73 9.04 -14.95 7.73
N THR A 74 9.92 -14.24 8.45
CA THR A 74 9.54 -13.60 9.72
C THR A 74 8.51 -12.50 9.49
N LEU A 75 8.69 -11.65 8.48
CA LEU A 75 7.78 -10.55 8.18
C LEU A 75 6.39 -11.03 7.75
N LEU A 76 6.32 -12.02 6.85
CA LEU A 76 5.06 -12.54 6.32
C LEU A 76 4.35 -13.49 7.29
N GLY A 77 5.05 -13.98 8.32
CA GLY A 77 4.49 -14.76 9.43
C GLY A 77 4.09 -13.92 10.65
N ASP A 78 4.30 -12.60 10.63
CA ASP A 78 3.97 -11.72 11.76
C ASP A 78 2.51 -11.23 11.68
N LYS A 79 1.67 -11.70 12.62
CA LYS A 79 0.24 -11.33 12.72
C LYS A 79 0.01 -9.87 13.10
N THR A 80 1.02 -9.19 13.63
CA THR A 80 0.92 -7.77 14.01
C THR A 80 1.17 -6.83 12.84
N ARG A 81 1.68 -7.35 11.71
CA ARG A 81 2.02 -6.56 10.54
C ARG A 81 0.93 -6.67 9.48
N VAL A 82 0.65 -5.54 8.83
CA VAL A 82 -0.30 -5.46 7.73
C VAL A 82 0.49 -5.32 6.43
N PHE A 83 0.29 -6.26 5.52
CA PHE A 83 0.82 -6.25 4.16
C PHE A 83 -0.29 -6.60 3.17
N THR A 84 -0.19 -6.04 1.97
CA THR A 84 -0.85 -6.58 0.78
C THR A 84 0.21 -7.22 -0.09
N PHE A 85 0.03 -8.50 -0.42
CA PHE A 85 0.94 -9.24 -1.30
C PHE A 85 0.23 -9.54 -2.62
N PHE A 86 0.74 -8.99 -3.72
CA PHE A 86 0.35 -9.39 -5.07
C PHE A 86 1.02 -10.73 -5.40
N ALA A 87 0.47 -11.80 -4.83
CA ALA A 87 1.03 -13.14 -4.89
C ALA A 87 0.77 -13.79 -6.26
N PRO A 88 1.78 -14.01 -7.11
CA PRO A 88 1.63 -14.81 -8.32
C PRO A 88 1.38 -16.29 -7.96
N ASP A 89 0.52 -16.94 -8.74
CA ASP A 89 0.31 -18.39 -8.68
C ASP A 89 1.42 -19.15 -9.43
N ASP A 90 1.41 -20.47 -9.31
CA ASP A 90 2.39 -21.33 -9.97
C ASP A 90 2.34 -21.22 -11.51
N ASN A 91 1.19 -20.90 -12.10
CA ASN A 91 1.07 -20.69 -13.54
C ASN A 91 1.79 -19.42 -14.00
N ALA A 92 1.72 -18.34 -13.21
CA ALA A 92 2.45 -17.11 -13.48
C ALA A 92 3.97 -17.33 -13.42
N PHE A 93 4.48 -18.14 -12.49
CA PHE A 93 5.90 -18.54 -12.49
C PHE A 93 6.26 -19.36 -13.74
N LYS A 94 5.46 -20.37 -14.08
CA LYS A 94 5.70 -21.21 -15.27
C LYS A 94 5.65 -20.42 -16.58
N ALA A 95 4.86 -19.35 -16.62
CA ALA A 95 4.79 -18.44 -17.76
C ALA A 95 5.97 -17.45 -17.81
N SER A 96 6.46 -16.97 -16.66
CA SER A 96 7.50 -15.92 -16.59
C SER A 96 8.93 -16.47 -16.65
N LEU A 97 9.21 -17.62 -16.05
CA LEU A 97 10.56 -18.21 -16.01
C LEU A 97 11.15 -18.45 -17.43
N PRO A 98 10.40 -18.99 -18.41
CA PRO A 98 10.91 -19.12 -19.78
C PRO A 98 11.26 -17.79 -20.45
N LEU A 99 10.55 -16.71 -20.12
CA LEU A 99 10.83 -15.38 -20.66
C LEU A 99 12.16 -14.82 -20.13
N LEU A 100 12.63 -15.33 -18.99
CA LEU A 100 13.93 -15.03 -18.41
C LEU A 100 15.03 -15.99 -18.90
N GLY A 101 14.71 -16.89 -19.84
CA GLY A 101 15.66 -17.86 -20.39
C GLY A 101 15.97 -19.03 -19.47
N VAL A 102 15.13 -19.29 -18.45
CA VAL A 102 15.28 -20.43 -17.54
C VAL A 102 14.08 -21.39 -17.64
N PRO A 103 14.25 -22.70 -17.34
CA PRO A 103 13.16 -23.67 -17.41
C PRO A 103 11.98 -23.30 -16.47
N ALA A 104 10.76 -23.71 -16.83
CA ALA A 104 9.56 -23.53 -16.00
C ALA A 104 9.47 -24.57 -14.87
N ASP A 105 10.52 -24.65 -14.04
CA ASP A 105 10.66 -25.61 -12.94
C ASP A 105 11.01 -24.87 -11.64
N ILE A 106 10.61 -25.42 -10.50
CA ILE A 106 10.86 -24.80 -9.19
C ILE A 106 12.36 -24.74 -8.87
N SER A 107 13.15 -25.67 -9.39
CA SER A 107 14.61 -25.66 -9.28
C SER A 107 15.25 -24.47 -9.98
N SER A 108 14.56 -23.84 -10.95
CA SER A 108 15.03 -22.64 -11.63
C SER A 108 15.18 -21.43 -10.70
N LEU A 109 14.55 -21.46 -9.52
CA LEU A 109 14.80 -20.45 -8.48
C LEU A 109 16.27 -20.42 -8.03
N ASN A 110 17.04 -21.49 -8.27
CA ASN A 110 18.47 -21.55 -7.96
C ASN A 110 19.34 -20.69 -8.87
N PHE A 111 18.87 -20.35 -10.08
CA PHE A 111 19.56 -19.42 -10.98
C PHE A 111 19.59 -17.99 -10.43
N PHE A 112 18.68 -17.66 -9.52
CA PHE A 112 18.62 -16.35 -8.87
C PHE A 112 19.38 -16.37 -7.55
N ARG A 113 20.15 -15.31 -7.30
CA ARG A 113 20.75 -15.09 -5.97
C ARG A 113 19.63 -14.82 -4.95
N PRO A 114 19.76 -15.27 -3.69
CA PRO A 114 18.77 -14.98 -2.65
C PRO A 114 18.37 -13.50 -2.56
N GLY A 115 19.33 -12.57 -2.69
CA GLY A 115 19.04 -11.13 -2.65
C GLY A 115 18.28 -10.59 -3.87
N GLN A 116 18.41 -11.24 -5.03
CA GLN A 116 17.57 -10.90 -6.20
C GLN A 116 16.14 -11.32 -5.96
N LEU A 117 15.91 -12.53 -5.42
CA LEU A 117 14.57 -12.98 -5.07
C LEU A 117 13.95 -12.12 -3.98
N ASP A 118 14.72 -11.72 -2.96
CA ASP A 118 14.25 -10.78 -1.93
C ASP A 118 13.77 -9.46 -2.52
N THR A 119 14.55 -8.88 -3.45
CA THR A 119 14.17 -7.63 -4.14
C THR A 119 12.89 -7.81 -4.98
N ILE A 120 12.82 -8.89 -5.77
CA ILE A 120 11.66 -9.18 -6.64
C ILE A 120 10.40 -9.41 -5.80
N ILE A 121 10.49 -10.16 -4.71
CA ILE A 121 9.33 -10.46 -3.85
C ILE A 121 8.87 -9.19 -3.13
N LYS A 122 9.80 -8.38 -2.60
CA LYS A 122 9.46 -7.10 -1.97
C LYS A 122 8.78 -6.13 -2.95
N TYR A 123 9.10 -6.19 -4.23
CA TYR A 123 8.39 -5.40 -5.25
C TYR A 123 6.89 -5.74 -5.34
N HIS A 124 6.51 -6.98 -5.01
CA HIS A 124 5.11 -7.42 -4.99
C HIS A 124 4.42 -7.16 -3.65
N LEU A 125 5.11 -6.58 -2.67
CA LEU A 125 4.63 -6.39 -1.31
C LEU A 125 4.42 -4.91 -1.00
N ILE A 126 3.19 -4.54 -0.62
CA ILE A 126 2.89 -3.21 -0.10
C ILE A 126 2.70 -3.30 1.41
N GLY A 127 3.47 -2.53 2.17
CA GLY A 127 3.37 -2.45 3.62
C GLY A 127 2.32 -1.45 4.10
N GLY A 128 1.72 -1.72 5.25
CA GLY A 128 0.89 -0.78 5.99
C GLY A 128 -0.49 -0.49 5.38
N GLN A 129 -0.85 -1.15 4.29
CA GLN A 129 -2.13 -1.00 3.59
C GLN A 129 -2.72 -2.37 3.32
N LYS A 130 -4.04 -2.49 3.51
CA LYS A 130 -4.83 -3.66 3.13
C LYS A 130 -5.68 -3.29 1.92
N TYR A 131 -5.32 -3.76 0.74
CA TYR A 131 -6.17 -3.68 -0.43
C TYR A 131 -7.09 -4.91 -0.46
N THR A 132 -8.38 -4.69 -0.68
CA THR A 132 -9.36 -5.77 -0.90
C THR A 132 -9.62 -5.86 -2.40
N ALA A 133 -10.05 -7.02 -2.91
CA ALA A 133 -10.31 -7.19 -4.34
C ALA A 133 -11.38 -6.23 -4.91
N ALA A 134 -12.21 -5.60 -4.06
CA ALA A 134 -13.17 -4.57 -4.46
C ALA A 134 -12.55 -3.16 -4.59
N ALA A 135 -11.31 -2.98 -4.12
CA ALA A 135 -10.59 -1.72 -4.05
C ALA A 135 -9.38 -1.65 -5.02
N ILE A 136 -9.26 -2.63 -5.92
CA ILE A 136 -8.22 -2.74 -6.96
C ILE A 136 -8.93 -3.05 -8.28
#